data_AF-A0A2S7WFK2-F1
#
_entry.id   AF-A0A2S7WFK2-F1
#
_cell.length_a   1.000
_cell.length_b   1.000
_cell.length_c   1.000
_cell.angle_alpha   90.00
_cell.angle_beta   90.00
_cell.angle_gamma   90.00
#
_symmetry.space_group_name_H-M   'P 1'
#
loop_
_entity.id
_entity.type
_entity.pdbx_description
1 polymer ?
#
loop_
_entity_poly.entity_id
_entity_poly.type
_entity_poly.pdbx_seq_one_letter_code
_entity_poly.pdbx_strand_id
1 'polypeptide(L)'
;MFLENTVNHTEQFGWIEVICGSMFSGKTEELIRRLKRAQFAKQRVEIFKPAVDTRYDDEEVVSHNDNRIRSTPVPIASNIRLLVNDVDVVGIDEAQFFDDEIVAVCNDLANSGIRVIVAGLDMDFKGNPFGPMPALMATAEYVTKVHAVCTHTGNLAHYSFRKAQNDKLVLLGETQEYEPLSRAAYYKAIKNKQKHILSSEENKSASKDPELGLKDIE
;
A
#
# COMPACT_ATOMS: atom_id res chain seq x y z
N MET A 1 7.17 17.73 16.24
CA MET A 1 6.88 18.57 15.06
C MET A 1 5.67 19.40 15.43
N PHE A 2 5.86 20.72 15.57
CA PHE A 2 4.77 21.64 15.88
C PHE A 2 4.01 21.90 14.58
N LEU A 3 2.70 21.64 14.58
CA LEU A 3 1.79 22.03 13.51
C LEU A 3 1.33 23.45 13.82
N GLU A 4 1.91 24.42 13.13
CA GLU A 4 1.35 25.77 13.11
C GLU A 4 0.05 25.71 12.30
N ASN A 5 -1.09 25.64 12.99
CA ASN A 5 -2.35 26.05 12.40
C ASN A 5 -2.27 27.57 12.24
N THR A 6 -2.00 28.05 11.03
CA THR A 6 -2.32 29.43 10.68
C THR A 6 -3.84 29.52 10.63
N VAL A 7 -4.44 29.94 11.74
CA VAL A 7 -5.88 30.09 11.88
C VAL A 7 -6.31 31.32 11.09
N ASN A 8 -6.45 31.17 9.76
CA ASN A 8 -7.09 32.16 8.93
C ASN A 8 -8.58 31.78 8.80
N HIS A 9 -9.44 32.40 9.63
CA HIS A 9 -10.86 32.06 9.69
C HIS A 9 -11.67 32.43 8.43
N THR A 10 -11.05 33.10 7.46
CA THR A 10 -11.69 33.58 6.23
C THR A 10 -11.51 32.65 5.03
N GLU A 11 -10.57 31.72 5.07
CA GLU A 11 -10.29 30.76 4.00
C GLU A 11 -10.35 29.33 4.56
N GLN A 12 -11.51 28.69 4.44
CA GLN A 12 -11.67 27.29 4.82
C GLN A 12 -11.26 26.39 3.64
N PHE A 13 -9.97 26.06 3.58
CA PHE A 13 -9.48 24.97 2.74
C PHE A 13 -9.29 23.69 3.56
N GLY A 14 -9.47 22.56 2.90
CA GLY A 14 -9.13 21.24 3.41
C GLY A 14 -7.64 20.97 3.25
N TRP A 15 -7.24 19.73 3.47
CA TRP A 15 -5.85 19.30 3.31
C TRP A 15 -5.79 17.78 3.10
N ILE A 16 -4.66 17.33 2.60
CA ILE A 16 -4.36 15.93 2.32
C ILE A 16 -3.34 15.41 3.35
N GLU A 17 -3.67 14.29 3.96
CA GLU A 17 -2.80 13.49 4.81
C GLU A 17 -2.50 12.17 4.12
N VAL A 18 -1.23 11.83 3.91
CA VAL A 18 -0.81 10.53 3.38
C VAL A 18 -0.19 9.70 4.50
N ILE A 19 -0.69 8.48 4.68
CA ILE A 19 -0.16 7.44 5.56
C ILE A 19 0.44 6.35 4.66
N CYS A 20 1.75 6.26 4.61
CA CYS A 20 2.45 5.34 3.72
C CYS A 20 3.40 4.40 4.45
N GLY A 21 3.82 3.33 3.78
CA GLY A 21 4.77 2.37 4.32
C GLY A 21 4.59 0.97 3.74
N SER A 22 5.41 0.03 4.21
CA SER A 22 5.34 -1.38 3.78
C SER A 22 4.06 -2.08 4.25
N MET A 23 3.85 -3.33 3.83
CA MET A 23 2.82 -4.18 4.43
C MET A 23 3.11 -4.36 5.94
N PHE A 24 2.07 -4.64 6.73
CA PHE A 24 2.16 -4.89 8.18
C PHE A 24 2.60 -3.69 9.05
N SER A 25 2.69 -2.49 8.47
CA SER A 25 3.16 -1.29 9.17
C SER A 25 2.06 -0.53 9.92
N GLY A 26 0.81 -1.00 9.92
CA GLY A 26 -0.29 -0.34 10.62
C GLY A 26 -0.99 0.78 9.84
N LYS A 27 -0.96 0.79 8.49
CA LYS A 27 -1.50 1.90 7.68
C LYS A 27 -3.01 2.06 7.85
N THR A 28 -3.75 0.98 7.61
CA THR A 28 -5.20 0.93 7.75
C THR A 28 -5.62 1.22 9.19
N GLU A 29 -4.87 0.73 10.18
CA GLU A 29 -5.11 1.02 11.59
C GLU A 29 -4.95 2.50 11.92
N GLU A 30 -3.91 3.15 11.38
CA GLU A 30 -3.71 4.60 11.55
C GLU A 30 -4.78 5.42 10.82
N LEU A 31 -5.19 5.02 9.61
CA LEU A 31 -6.30 5.62 8.88
C LEU A 31 -7.59 5.58 9.71
N ILE A 32 -7.98 4.37 10.15
CA ILE A 32 -9.18 4.16 10.99
C ILE A 32 -9.09 4.97 12.28
N ARG A 33 -7.92 5.02 12.92
CA ARG A 33 -7.72 5.81 14.15
C ARG A 33 -8.00 7.29 13.90
N ARG A 34 -7.54 7.87 12.78
CA ARG A 34 -7.80 9.27 12.43
C ARG A 34 -9.26 9.53 12.10
N LEU A 35 -9.91 8.63 11.36
CA LEU A 35 -11.34 8.73 11.05
C LEU A 35 -12.22 8.62 12.29
N LYS A 36 -11.92 7.70 13.21
CA LYS A 36 -12.63 7.58 14.51
C LYS A 36 -12.54 8.86 15.33
N ARG A 37 -11.36 9.51 15.35
CA ARG A 37 -11.21 10.81 16.04
C ARG A 37 -12.10 11.89 15.43
N ALA A 38 -12.26 11.91 14.10
CA ALA A 38 -13.18 12.82 13.43
C ALA A 38 -14.65 12.52 13.78
N GLN A 39 -15.05 11.25 13.82
CA GLN A 39 -16.39 10.85 14.26
C GLN A 39 -16.69 11.25 15.71
N PHE A 40 -15.72 11.11 16.63
CA PHE A 40 -15.87 11.59 18.01
C PHE A 40 -16.07 13.11 18.09
N ALA A 41 -15.48 13.85 17.14
CA ALA A 41 -15.71 15.28 16.97
C ALA A 41 -17.02 15.60 16.22
N LYS A 42 -17.87 14.60 15.97
CA LYS A 42 -19.15 14.70 15.23
C LYS A 42 -19.00 15.13 13.77
N GLN A 43 -17.82 14.93 13.19
CA GLN A 43 -17.60 15.13 11.76
C GLN A 43 -18.17 13.96 10.96
N ARG A 44 -18.72 14.25 9.79
CA ARG A 44 -19.22 13.25 8.84
C ARG A 44 -18.04 12.68 8.09
N VAL A 45 -17.90 11.35 8.16
CA VAL A 45 -16.76 10.65 7.58
C VAL A 45 -17.24 9.61 6.58
N GLU A 46 -16.52 9.51 5.47
CA GLU A 46 -16.66 8.42 4.51
C GLU A 46 -15.31 7.79 4.25
N ILE A 47 -15.29 6.50 3.89
CA ILE A 47 -14.08 5.79 3.51
C ILE A 47 -14.31 5.02 2.21
N PHE A 48 -13.35 5.11 1.31
CA PHE A 48 -13.35 4.46 0.00
C PHE A 48 -12.18 3.50 -0.12
N LYS A 49 -12.38 2.41 -0.86
CA LYS A 49 -11.33 1.46 -1.24
C LYS A 49 -11.45 1.08 -2.71
N PRO A 50 -10.37 0.71 -3.40
CA PRO A 50 -10.45 0.28 -4.78
C PRO A 50 -11.16 -1.07 -4.87
N ALA A 51 -12.07 -1.24 -5.83
CA ALA A 51 -12.87 -2.47 -5.99
C ALA A 51 -12.02 -3.71 -6.34
N VAL A 52 -10.81 -3.51 -6.87
CA VAL A 52 -9.86 -4.61 -7.12
C VAL A 52 -9.35 -5.22 -5.81
N ASP A 53 -9.45 -4.53 -4.67
CA ASP A 53 -9.03 -5.08 -3.39
C ASP A 53 -10.13 -5.92 -2.72
N THR A 54 -10.14 -7.21 -3.04
CA THR A 54 -11.06 -8.21 -2.49
C THR A 54 -10.47 -9.03 -1.34
N ARG A 55 -9.31 -8.66 -0.78
CA ARG A 55 -8.62 -9.44 0.28
C ARG A 55 -9.38 -9.48 1.60
N TYR A 56 -10.30 -8.55 1.78
CA TYR A 56 -11.22 -8.47 2.89
C TYR A 56 -12.62 -8.30 2.28
N ASP A 57 -13.53 -9.21 2.65
CA ASP A 57 -14.91 -9.33 2.16
C ASP A 57 -15.64 -7.99 1.96
N ASP A 58 -16.60 -7.98 1.03
CA ASP A 58 -17.17 -6.80 0.33
C ASP A 58 -17.75 -5.66 1.20
N GLU A 59 -17.88 -5.80 2.53
CA GLU A 59 -18.38 -4.74 3.41
C GLU A 59 -17.60 -4.55 4.73
N GLU A 60 -16.52 -5.30 4.92
CA GLU A 60 -15.88 -5.47 6.23
C GLU A 60 -14.49 -4.83 6.23
N VAL A 61 -14.44 -3.55 6.60
CA VAL A 61 -13.17 -2.96 7.02
C VAL A 61 -12.82 -3.54 8.39
N VAL A 62 -11.86 -4.46 8.33
CA VAL A 62 -11.09 -5.08 9.39
C VAL A 62 -11.14 -4.33 10.73
N SER A 63 -11.76 -4.94 11.73
CA SER A 63 -11.27 -4.88 13.10
C SER A 63 -11.71 -6.11 13.86
N HIS A 64 -10.76 -6.74 14.55
CA HIS A 64 -11.02 -7.84 15.48
C HIS A 64 -11.84 -7.43 16.73
N ASN A 65 -12.45 -6.24 16.78
CA ASN A 65 -13.34 -5.80 17.87
C ASN A 65 -14.35 -4.72 17.39
N ASP A 66 -15.64 -5.09 17.32
CA ASP A 66 -16.91 -4.32 17.45
C ASP A 66 -17.04 -2.83 17.02
N ASN A 67 -16.14 -2.29 16.19
CA ASN A 67 -16.09 -0.84 15.98
C ASN A 67 -15.70 -0.51 14.53
N ARG A 68 -16.56 -0.91 13.59
CA ARG A 68 -16.33 -0.87 12.12
C ARG A 68 -16.74 0.48 11.52
N ILE A 69 -15.92 1.02 10.62
CA ILE A 69 -16.30 2.10 9.69
C ILE A 69 -16.48 1.42 8.32
N ARG A 70 -17.69 1.45 7.76
CA ARG A 70 -17.97 0.83 6.46
C ARG A 70 -17.20 1.54 5.34
N SER A 71 -16.47 0.80 4.52
CA SER A 71 -15.81 1.33 3.31
C SER A 71 -16.61 1.01 2.07
N THR A 72 -16.69 2.00 1.18
CA THR A 72 -17.38 1.91 -0.10
C THR A 72 -16.37 1.51 -1.17
N PRO A 73 -16.48 0.31 -1.76
CA PRO A 73 -15.63 -0.08 -2.88
C PRO A 73 -15.97 0.75 -4.12
N VAL A 74 -14.95 1.26 -4.81
CA VAL A 74 -15.09 2.06 -6.03
C VAL A 74 -14.18 1.53 -7.14
N PRO A 75 -14.68 1.40 -8.39
CA PRO A 75 -13.90 0.83 -9.49
C PRO A 75 -12.82 1.76 -10.02
N ILE A 76 -13.04 3.07 -9.98
CA ILE A 76 -12.13 4.12 -10.48
C ILE A 76 -12.16 5.33 -9.54
N ALA A 77 -11.10 6.12 -9.53
CA ALA A 77 -10.94 7.23 -8.58
C ALA A 77 -12.02 8.32 -8.75
N SER A 78 -12.41 8.62 -9.99
CA SER A 78 -13.41 9.65 -10.30
C SER A 78 -14.78 9.40 -9.67
N ASN A 79 -15.15 8.14 -9.39
CA ASN A 79 -16.40 7.82 -8.72
C ASN A 79 -16.49 8.37 -7.30
N ILE A 80 -15.35 8.61 -6.64
CA ILE A 80 -15.33 9.20 -5.29
C ILE A 80 -15.99 10.59 -5.31
N ARG A 81 -15.76 11.40 -6.35
CA ARG A 81 -16.39 12.72 -6.48
C ARG A 81 -17.91 12.66 -6.55
N LEU A 82 -18.46 11.59 -7.11
CA LEU A 82 -19.90 11.40 -7.27
C LEU A 82 -20.57 10.90 -5.98
N LEU A 83 -19.82 10.19 -5.15
CA LEU A 83 -20.31 9.59 -3.92
C LEU A 83 -20.16 10.52 -2.72
N VAL A 84 -19.10 11.33 -2.71
CA VAL A 84 -18.88 12.33 -1.67
C VAL A 84 -19.98 13.38 -1.71
N ASN A 85 -20.81 13.39 -0.68
CA ASN A 85 -21.83 14.40 -0.49
C ASN A 85 -21.94 14.76 0.99
N ASP A 86 -21.83 16.05 1.30
CA ASP A 86 -22.05 16.57 2.65
C ASP A 86 -21.15 15.88 3.71
N VAL A 87 -19.86 15.74 3.39
CA VAL A 87 -18.84 15.08 4.24
C VAL A 87 -17.79 16.09 4.70
N ASP A 88 -17.20 15.84 5.86
CA ASP A 88 -16.15 16.70 6.41
C ASP A 88 -14.77 16.03 6.29
N VAL A 89 -14.72 14.69 6.29
CA VAL A 89 -13.48 13.90 6.19
C VAL A 89 -13.67 12.71 5.25
N VAL A 90 -12.74 12.52 4.31
CA VAL A 90 -12.71 11.37 3.41
C VAL A 90 -11.46 10.53 3.68
N GLY A 91 -11.66 9.24 3.94
CA GLY A 91 -10.61 8.23 3.98
C GLY A 91 -10.49 7.49 2.65
N ILE A 92 -9.27 7.24 2.20
CA ILE A 92 -9.00 6.41 1.01
C ILE A 92 -7.99 5.36 1.44
N ASP A 93 -8.38 4.09 1.43
CA ASP A 93 -7.46 2.98 1.75
C ASP A 93 -6.92 2.33 0.47
N GLU A 94 -5.75 1.72 0.59
CA GLU A 94 -5.08 0.93 -0.46
C GLU A 94 -4.88 1.73 -1.77
N ALA A 95 -4.53 3.01 -1.62
CA ALA A 95 -4.55 3.98 -2.70
C ALA A 95 -3.59 3.69 -3.86
N GLN A 96 -2.56 2.86 -3.65
CA GLN A 96 -1.64 2.43 -4.70
C GLN A 96 -2.32 1.66 -5.85
N PHE A 97 -3.54 1.16 -5.64
CA PHE A 97 -4.30 0.43 -6.66
C PHE A 97 -5.29 1.31 -7.44
N PHE A 98 -5.44 2.59 -7.10
CA PHE A 98 -6.16 3.52 -7.96
C PHE A 98 -5.33 3.93 -9.17
N ASP A 99 -6.02 4.45 -10.18
CA ASP A 99 -5.41 5.18 -11.29
C ASP A 99 -4.82 6.53 -10.82
N ASP A 100 -4.04 7.16 -11.69
CA ASP A 100 -3.37 8.44 -11.40
C ASP A 100 -4.36 9.60 -11.17
N GLU A 101 -5.62 9.45 -11.56
CA GLU A 101 -6.66 10.46 -11.36
C GLU A 101 -6.94 10.70 -9.87
N ILE A 102 -6.63 9.73 -9.00
CA ILE A 102 -6.79 9.87 -7.54
C ILE A 102 -6.06 11.09 -6.98
N VAL A 103 -4.94 11.51 -7.59
CA VAL A 103 -4.21 12.70 -7.17
C VAL A 103 -5.07 13.94 -7.37
N ALA A 104 -5.70 14.08 -8.54
CA ALA A 104 -6.60 15.19 -8.83
C ALA A 104 -7.84 15.15 -7.96
N VAL A 105 -8.43 13.96 -7.73
CA VAL A 105 -9.58 13.79 -6.84
C VAL A 105 -9.27 14.29 -5.43
N CYS A 106 -8.14 13.87 -4.84
CA CYS A 106 -7.74 14.31 -3.51
C CYS A 106 -7.55 15.84 -3.43
N ASN A 107 -6.95 16.43 -4.45
CA ASN A 107 -6.75 17.88 -4.51
C ASN A 107 -8.09 18.62 -4.64
N ASP A 108 -9.02 18.16 -5.49
CA ASP A 108 -10.33 18.77 -5.65
C ASP A 108 -11.12 18.77 -4.33
N LEU A 109 -11.11 17.65 -3.62
CA LEU A 109 -11.77 17.51 -2.32
C LEU A 109 -11.12 18.43 -1.26
N ALA A 110 -9.79 18.46 -1.20
CA ALA A 110 -9.07 19.36 -0.28
C ALA A 110 -9.37 20.83 -0.61
N ASN A 111 -9.36 21.20 -1.89
CA ASN A 111 -9.70 22.54 -2.35
C ASN A 111 -11.15 22.94 -2.01
N SER A 112 -12.06 21.97 -1.87
CA SER A 112 -13.45 22.20 -1.44
C SER A 112 -13.65 22.22 0.08
N GLY A 113 -12.58 22.24 0.88
CA GLY A 113 -12.69 22.31 2.35
C GLY A 113 -12.64 20.95 3.06
N ILE A 114 -12.51 19.84 2.32
CA ILE A 114 -12.59 18.48 2.90
C ILE A 114 -11.22 18.02 3.37
N ARG A 115 -11.17 17.42 4.55
CA ARG A 115 -9.95 16.74 5.03
C ARG A 115 -9.84 15.37 4.37
N VAL A 116 -8.81 15.14 3.58
CA VAL A 116 -8.58 13.87 2.87
C VAL A 116 -7.45 13.09 3.55
N ILE A 117 -7.70 11.83 3.90
CA ILE A 117 -6.71 10.95 4.54
C ILE A 117 -6.52 9.72 3.65
N VAL A 118 -5.34 9.59 3.07
CA VAL A 118 -4.98 8.55 2.11
C VAL A 118 -4.03 7.56 2.75
N ALA A 119 -4.30 6.27 2.65
CA ALA A 119 -3.42 5.20 3.08
C ALA A 119 -3.01 4.32 1.90
N GLY A 120 -1.74 3.94 1.82
CA GLY A 120 -1.27 3.07 0.74
C GLY A 120 0.19 2.63 0.84
N LEU A 121 0.55 1.60 0.09
CA LEU A 121 1.93 1.13 -0.02
C LEU A 121 2.75 2.15 -0.82
N ASP A 122 3.81 2.69 -0.23
CA ASP A 122 4.70 3.62 -0.95
C ASP A 122 5.58 2.92 -2.00
N MET A 123 5.86 1.64 -1.80
CA MET A 123 6.69 0.84 -2.70
C MET A 123 6.07 -0.53 -3.00
N ASP A 124 6.32 -1.03 -4.20
CA ASP A 124 6.01 -2.39 -4.61
C ASP A 124 6.99 -3.39 -3.97
N PHE A 125 6.79 -4.68 -4.23
CA PHE A 125 7.64 -5.74 -3.68
C PHE A 125 9.07 -5.75 -4.23
N LYS A 126 9.33 -5.01 -5.33
CA LYS A 126 10.64 -4.80 -5.93
C LYS A 126 11.34 -3.56 -5.34
N GLY A 127 10.65 -2.80 -4.50
CA GLY A 127 11.16 -1.58 -3.88
C GLY A 127 11.07 -0.36 -4.79
N ASN A 128 10.28 -0.43 -5.86
CA ASN A 128 9.99 0.71 -6.73
C ASN A 128 8.79 1.49 -6.18
N PRO A 129 8.70 2.80 -6.43
CA PRO A 129 7.51 3.56 -6.08
C PRO A 129 6.23 2.94 -6.66
N PHE A 130 5.15 2.86 -5.88
CA PHE A 130 3.94 2.12 -6.27
C PHE A 130 2.79 3.05 -6.67
N GLY A 131 2.40 2.98 -7.95
CA GLY A 131 1.18 3.60 -8.45
C GLY A 131 1.18 5.11 -8.22
N PRO A 132 0.05 5.71 -7.83
CA PRO A 132 -0.07 7.15 -7.63
C PRO A 132 0.53 7.65 -6.30
N MET A 133 1.01 6.76 -5.42
CA MET A 133 1.50 7.13 -4.09
C MET A 133 2.61 8.19 -4.09
N PRO A 134 3.60 8.17 -5.01
CA PRO A 134 4.64 9.21 -5.02
C PRO A 134 4.09 10.61 -5.28
N ALA A 135 3.11 10.72 -6.19
CA ALA A 135 2.46 11.99 -6.50
C ALA A 135 1.57 12.44 -5.34
N LEU A 136 0.81 11.53 -4.73
CA LEU A 136 0.01 11.81 -3.52
C LEU A 136 0.89 12.34 -2.38
N MET A 137 2.05 11.70 -2.14
CA MET A 137 3.01 12.15 -1.12
C MET A 137 3.59 13.53 -1.43
N ALA A 138 3.78 13.87 -2.71
CA ALA A 138 4.33 15.15 -3.13
C ALA A 138 3.32 16.31 -2.99
N THR A 139 2.03 16.04 -3.19
CA THR A 139 0.98 17.07 -3.11
C THR A 139 0.37 17.21 -1.71
N ALA A 140 0.67 16.30 -0.77
CA ALA A 140 0.05 16.31 0.55
C ALA A 140 0.73 17.28 1.53
N GLU A 141 -0.08 17.96 2.34
CA GLU A 141 0.39 18.80 3.45
C GLU A 141 1.07 17.97 4.53
N TYR A 142 0.61 16.73 4.75
CA TYR A 142 1.17 15.84 5.77
C TYR A 142 1.47 14.46 5.22
N VAL A 143 2.72 14.00 5.38
CA VAL A 143 3.15 12.65 5.02
C VAL A 143 3.64 11.92 6.27
N THR A 144 2.98 10.84 6.64
CA THR A 144 3.33 9.96 7.75
C THR A 144 3.80 8.62 7.19
N LYS A 145 5.10 8.34 7.30
CA LYS A 145 5.65 7.02 6.93
C LYS A 145 5.69 6.11 8.16
N VAL A 146 4.80 5.12 8.19
CA VAL A 146 4.75 4.10 9.24
C VAL A 146 5.64 2.91 8.90
N HIS A 147 6.16 2.24 9.93
CA HIS A 147 7.12 1.15 9.78
C HIS A 147 6.65 -0.11 10.47
N ALA A 148 6.78 -1.24 9.78
CA ALA A 148 6.64 -2.56 10.39
C ALA A 148 7.94 -2.93 11.13
N VAL A 149 7.93 -4.09 11.78
CA VAL A 149 9.13 -4.69 12.41
C VAL A 149 9.69 -5.76 11.47
N CYS A 150 10.99 -5.70 11.20
CA CYS A 150 11.66 -6.65 10.32
C CYS A 150 11.69 -8.06 10.93
N THR A 151 11.16 -9.04 10.21
CA THR A 151 11.11 -10.46 10.65
C THR A 151 12.50 -11.10 10.76
N HIS A 152 13.50 -10.58 10.05
CA HIS A 152 14.87 -11.11 10.08
C HIS A 152 15.77 -10.46 11.14
N THR A 153 15.48 -9.21 11.53
CA THR A 153 16.46 -8.41 12.28
C THR A 153 15.86 -7.64 13.47
N GLY A 154 14.54 -7.57 13.63
CA GLY A 154 13.89 -6.73 14.64
C GLY A 154 13.95 -5.21 14.40
N ASN A 155 14.83 -4.74 13.52
CA ASN A 155 14.88 -3.33 13.08
C ASN A 155 13.60 -2.88 12.35
N LEU A 156 13.44 -1.57 12.16
CA LEU A 156 12.38 -1.00 11.33
C LEU A 156 12.41 -1.58 9.90
N ALA A 157 11.25 -2.02 9.44
CA ALA A 157 11.04 -2.53 8.10
C ALA A 157 10.54 -1.43 7.17
N HIS A 158 11.07 -1.48 5.95
CA HIS A 158 10.75 -0.55 4.88
C HIS A 158 10.22 -1.26 3.63
N TYR A 159 10.48 -2.56 3.48
CA TYR A 159 10.19 -3.30 2.26
C TYR A 159 9.17 -4.40 2.52
N SER A 160 8.24 -4.58 1.58
CA SER A 160 7.34 -5.74 1.52
C SER A 160 8.01 -6.82 0.67
N PHE A 161 8.79 -7.70 1.30
CA PHE A 161 9.49 -8.76 0.56
C PHE A 161 8.53 -9.88 0.19
N ARG A 162 8.48 -10.23 -1.09
CA ARG A 162 7.65 -11.33 -1.58
C ARG A 162 8.41 -12.66 -1.54
N LYS A 163 7.89 -13.60 -0.76
CA LYS A 163 8.43 -14.96 -0.60
C LYS A 163 8.24 -15.80 -1.86
N ALA A 164 7.10 -15.69 -2.54
CA ALA A 164 6.77 -16.48 -3.73
C ALA A 164 7.69 -16.17 -4.94
N GLN A 165 7.88 -17.16 -5.83
CA GLN A 165 8.69 -17.05 -7.06
C GLN A 165 7.92 -16.49 -8.29
N ASN A 166 6.74 -15.90 -8.09
CA ASN A 166 5.97 -15.33 -9.19
C ASN A 166 6.24 -13.81 -9.32
N ASP A 167 6.44 -13.32 -10.55
CA ASP A 167 6.74 -11.92 -10.87
C ASP A 167 5.51 -11.04 -11.15
N LYS A 168 4.29 -11.58 -11.09
CA LYS A 168 3.06 -10.80 -11.27
C LYS A 168 3.02 -9.61 -10.30
N LEU A 169 2.97 -8.38 -10.82
CA LEU A 169 3.04 -7.14 -10.03
C LEU A 169 1.92 -7.05 -8.98
N VAL A 170 0.72 -7.49 -9.33
CA VAL A 170 -0.44 -7.57 -8.45
C VAL A 170 -0.66 -9.03 -8.10
N LEU A 171 -0.22 -9.41 -6.90
CA LEU A 171 -0.79 -10.54 -6.20
C LEU A 171 -1.45 -9.95 -4.97
N LEU A 172 -2.78 -10.03 -4.94
CA LEU A 172 -3.58 -9.72 -3.77
C LEU A 172 -3.30 -10.83 -2.74
N GLY A 173 -2.11 -10.79 -2.18
CA GLY A 173 -1.57 -11.87 -1.38
C GLY A 173 -1.91 -11.69 0.08
N GLU A 174 -2.52 -12.73 0.64
CA GLU A 174 -2.68 -12.93 2.07
C GLU A 174 -1.29 -12.91 2.76
N THR A 175 -1.29 -12.73 4.08
CA THR A 175 -0.11 -12.60 4.95
C THR A 175 0.97 -13.68 4.77
N GLN A 176 0.64 -14.81 4.14
CA GLN A 176 1.55 -15.92 3.86
C GLN A 176 2.56 -15.65 2.74
N GLU A 177 2.36 -14.63 1.90
CA GLU A 177 3.20 -14.42 0.72
C GLU A 177 4.25 -13.32 0.88
N TYR A 178 4.04 -12.43 1.86
CA TYR A 178 4.87 -11.26 2.09
C TYR A 178 5.44 -11.25 3.50
N GLU A 179 6.61 -10.65 3.66
CA GLU A 179 7.16 -10.32 4.97
C GLU A 179 7.81 -8.93 4.99
N PRO A 180 7.69 -8.18 6.09
CA PRO A 180 8.29 -6.86 6.21
C PRO A 180 9.79 -7.00 6.51
N LEU A 181 10.64 -6.40 5.68
CA LEU A 181 12.10 -6.44 5.85
C LEU A 181 12.72 -5.05 5.99
N SER A 182 13.77 -4.98 6.82
CA SER A 182 14.70 -3.85 6.85
C SER A 182 15.52 -3.81 5.55
N ARG A 183 16.08 -2.65 5.22
CA ARG A 183 16.85 -2.46 3.97
C ARG A 183 17.94 -3.51 3.78
N ALA A 184 18.75 -3.74 4.81
CA ALA A 184 19.84 -4.71 4.74
C ALA A 184 19.33 -6.15 4.55
N ALA A 185 18.28 -6.53 5.28
CA ALA A 185 17.66 -7.86 5.16
C ALA A 185 17.06 -8.08 3.77
N TYR A 186 16.37 -7.07 3.24
CA TYR A 186 15.78 -7.10 1.90
C TYR A 186 16.83 -7.28 0.80
N TYR A 187 17.90 -6.48 0.81
CA TYR A 187 18.98 -6.62 -0.18
C TYR A 187 19.67 -7.98 -0.10
N LYS A 188 19.88 -8.51 1.11
CA LYS A 188 20.44 -9.85 1.30
C LYS A 188 19.50 -10.93 0.75
N ALA A 189 18.20 -10.83 1.04
CA ALA A 189 17.19 -11.77 0.55
C ALA A 189 17.11 -11.78 -0.98
N ILE A 190 17.13 -10.61 -1.63
CA ILE A 190 17.16 -10.51 -3.10
C ILE A 190 18.41 -11.15 -3.69
N LYS A 191 19.60 -10.84 -3.16
CA LYS A 191 20.85 -11.44 -3.65
C LYS A 191 20.83 -12.96 -3.53
N ASN A 192 20.29 -13.49 -2.43
CA ASN A 192 20.15 -14.93 -2.25
C ASN A 192 19.16 -15.54 -3.25
N LYS A 193 18.04 -14.86 -3.51
CA LYS A 193 17.03 -15.30 -4.50
C LYS A 193 17.63 -15.34 -5.92
N GLN A 194 18.40 -14.32 -6.31
CA GLN A 194 19.10 -14.28 -7.60
C GLN A 194 20.13 -15.41 -7.74
N LYS A 195 20.92 -15.69 -6.70
CA LYS A 195 21.86 -16.82 -6.69
C LYS A 195 21.17 -18.17 -6.88
N HIS A 196 20.02 -18.37 -6.22
CA HIS A 196 19.24 -19.59 -6.36
C HIS A 196 18.64 -19.75 -7.76
N ILE A 197 18.22 -18.66 -8.40
CA ILE A 197 17.72 -18.70 -9.78
C ILE A 197 18.85 -19.10 -10.74
N LEU A 198 20.00 -18.44 -10.64
CA LEU A 198 21.20 -18.73 -11.46
C LEU A 198 21.64 -20.20 -11.31
N SER A 199 21.73 -20.71 -10.08
CA SER A 199 22.13 -22.12 -9.85
C SER A 199 21.08 -23.13 -10.32
N SER A 200 19.79 -22.76 -10.31
CA SER A 200 18.72 -23.61 -10.82
C SER A 200 18.69 -23.68 -12.36
N GLU A 201 19.11 -22.61 -13.04
CA GLU A 201 19.26 -22.56 -14.49
C GLU A 201 20.50 -23.34 -14.96
N GLU A 202 21.63 -23.22 -14.24
CA GLU A 202 22.84 -24.01 -14.46
C GLU A 202 22.60 -25.52 -14.27
N ASN A 203 21.85 -25.93 -13.24
CA ASN A 203 21.50 -27.35 -13.06
C ASN A 203 20.52 -27.89 -14.12
N LYS A 204 19.67 -27.02 -14.71
CA LYS A 204 18.79 -27.40 -15.83
C LYS A 204 19.53 -27.48 -17.17
N SER A 205 20.61 -26.73 -17.36
CA SER A 205 21.46 -26.85 -18.55
C SER A 205 22.42 -28.04 -18.44
N ALA A 206 22.94 -28.34 -17.25
CA ALA A 206 23.84 -29.48 -17.00
C ALA A 206 23.14 -30.85 -17.05
N SER A 207 21.82 -30.92 -16.85
CA SER A 207 21.04 -32.17 -16.92
C SER A 207 20.57 -32.54 -18.34
N LYS A 208 20.97 -31.77 -19.37
CA LYS A 208 20.58 -32.01 -20.77
C LYS A 208 21.57 -32.79 -21.63
N ASP A 209 22.70 -33.25 -21.10
CA ASP A 209 23.57 -34.19 -21.81
C ASP A 209 24.06 -35.30 -20.86
N PRO A 210 23.69 -36.56 -21.17
CA PRO A 210 24.72 -37.57 -21.36
C PRO A 210 24.51 -38.37 -22.66
N GLU A 211 25.51 -38.27 -23.53
CA GLU A 211 26.03 -39.25 -24.49
C GLU A 211 25.05 -40.23 -25.18
N LEU A 212 24.95 -40.09 -26.51
CA LEU A 212 25.05 -41.26 -27.40
C LEU A 212 26.10 -40.98 -28.47
N GLY A 213 27.36 -41.16 -28.07
CA GLY A 213 28.50 -41.27 -28.95
C GLY A 213 29.40 -42.40 -28.48
N LEU A 214 29.61 -43.38 -29.37
CA LEU A 214 30.77 -44.29 -29.47
C LEU A 214 30.77 -45.57 -28.60
N LYS A 215 30.42 -46.73 -29.19
CA LYS A 215 31.36 -47.66 -29.87
C LYS A 215 30.79 -49.09 -30.04
N ASP A 216 30.84 -49.55 -31.30
CA ASP A 216 31.34 -50.82 -31.86
C ASP A 216 31.10 -52.19 -31.19
N ILE A 217 31.04 -53.19 -32.09
CA ILE A 217 31.36 -54.65 -31.97
C ILE A 217 30.14 -55.60 -31.85
N GLU A 218 29.62 -56.07 -32.99
CA GLU A 218 29.80 -57.44 -33.56
C GLU A 218 29.20 -57.55 -34.97
#